data_AF-A0A955BCI7-F1
#
_entry.id   AF-A0A955BCI7-F1
#
_cell.length_a   1.000
_cell.length_b   1.000
_cell.length_c   1.000
_cell.angle_alpha   90.00
_cell.angle_beta   90.00
_cell.angle_gamma   90.00
#
_symmetry.space_group_name_H-M   'P 1'
#
loop_
_entity.id
_entity.type
_entity.pdbx_description
1 polymer ?
#
loop_
_entity_poly.entity_id
_entity_poly.type
_entity_poly.pdbx_seq_one_letter_code
_entity_poly.pdbx_strand_id
1 'polypeptide(L)'
;LLAVTFQFNFANDGSFGFNDPMKGAERKAALQSTAAEFGSWFNHTATISVDVFNHNTGDIGAFAVAYFDESNPPNDGFYAGIPQQKTLGGADGNGATADGAITVIWENAGPLSVVWELGDDVNNGEIDFQSLVIHELTHLMGFASDVQENGADLWDSGLGNPSVWQPFDQFLSDNAGSRFINPANQHRINVPAWQSAATGGTADNTGVFFNGTNAVAANGGNPVPIYSPGTWEEGSSGSHIRIIDPTYTDATHLMVPFIRDGQVARRWNPVEAAMMRDIGYDIVMPEPAILLTPSGGSTTVTEAGGTDTFDVQLTVRPPSDVKVTIAAADSSEVSVNNPTTLTFTPVNWNSPQTVTLTGVDDSDTDGDVVSLVTASIVVAQSDPMYGSAAAAELTVSTTDNDMPLNVVTTVFDENDANPADGTGVSLREAIQWANSHPGGDQITIDGNVSAMFLTLGQIEITETLSIVGNGAANTIIDANNTSRIFKVTGGDLSLKDLKMQNGVTTVGEIGEGGGAIQFLSSGSLLLDTVQFVNNLTAASSSAGGAVYVGSGGSLMAVNSVFQSNVTLGDNASGGAVFVEGGTFTIQNTIFLGNRTEGIDAGGGAVAADFSSGQIAGTLLQDNFTKGEV
;
A
#
# COMPACT_ATOMS: atom_id res chain seq x y z
N LEU A 1 -23.06 1.30 18.87
CA LEU A 1 -22.11 0.33 19.44
C LEU A 1 -22.62 0.00 20.82
N LEU A 2 -22.72 -1.29 21.16
CA LEU A 2 -22.98 -1.70 22.55
C LEU A 2 -21.74 -1.30 23.36
N ALA A 3 -21.92 -0.63 24.49
CA ALA A 3 -20.83 -0.30 25.41
C ALA A 3 -21.35 -0.21 26.84
N VAL A 4 -20.51 -0.58 27.80
CA VAL A 4 -20.74 -0.28 29.22
C VAL A 4 -20.35 1.18 29.47
N THR A 5 -21.24 1.96 30.09
CA THR A 5 -21.02 3.38 30.36
C THR A 5 -20.88 3.62 31.85
N PHE A 6 -19.82 4.32 32.27
CA PHE A 6 -19.61 4.68 33.67
C PHE A 6 -20.10 6.11 33.94
N GLN A 7 -21.00 6.25 34.91
CA GLN A 7 -21.53 7.53 35.38
C GLN A 7 -20.94 7.86 36.75
N PHE A 8 -20.00 8.82 36.76
CA PHE A 8 -19.29 9.21 37.97
C PHE A 8 -20.05 10.27 38.78
N ASN A 9 -20.29 9.98 40.05
CA ASN A 9 -20.84 10.89 41.04
C ASN A 9 -19.69 11.39 41.92
N PHE A 10 -19.16 12.58 41.63
CA PHE A 10 -18.06 13.14 42.41
C PHE A 10 -18.54 13.63 43.77
N ALA A 11 -18.06 13.00 44.84
CA ALA A 11 -18.32 13.43 46.20
C ALA A 11 -17.79 14.85 46.43
N ASN A 12 -18.44 15.62 47.31
CA ASN A 12 -18.01 16.97 47.68
C ASN A 12 -17.16 16.93 48.97
N ASP A 13 -16.02 16.25 48.91
CA ASP A 13 -15.19 15.83 50.06
C ASP A 13 -13.88 16.63 50.22
N GLY A 14 -13.82 17.85 49.68
CA GLY A 14 -12.68 18.76 49.84
C GLY A 14 -12.41 19.60 48.60
N SER A 15 -11.41 20.47 48.65
CA SER A 15 -10.97 21.30 47.52
C SER A 15 -9.64 20.85 46.92
N PHE A 16 -9.45 19.52 46.84
CA PHE A 16 -8.25 18.86 46.31
C PHE A 16 -8.67 17.71 45.39
N GLY A 17 -7.70 17.06 44.75
CA GLY A 17 -7.98 15.91 43.87
C GLY A 17 -8.89 16.25 42.69
N PHE A 18 -9.96 15.47 42.49
CA PHE A 18 -11.01 15.73 41.50
C PHE A 18 -11.78 17.04 41.74
N ASN A 19 -11.76 17.56 42.98
CA ASN A 19 -12.42 18.81 43.35
C ASN A 19 -11.45 20.00 43.45
N ASP A 20 -10.19 19.81 43.05
CA ASP A 20 -9.21 20.89 42.95
C ASP A 20 -9.68 21.98 41.97
N PRO A 21 -9.67 23.28 42.35
CA PRO A 21 -10.16 24.36 41.48
C PRO A 21 -9.36 24.56 40.18
N MET A 22 -8.10 24.13 40.13
CA MET A 22 -7.22 24.27 38.97
C MET A 22 -7.08 22.94 38.21
N LYS A 23 -6.88 21.83 38.93
CA LYS A 23 -6.58 20.51 38.37
C LYS A 23 -7.78 19.56 38.32
N GLY A 24 -8.88 19.89 38.99
CA GLY A 24 -10.02 18.97 39.10
C GLY A 24 -10.67 18.67 37.74
N ALA A 25 -10.72 19.66 36.84
CA ALA A 25 -11.32 19.49 35.51
C ALA A 25 -10.55 18.48 34.64
N GLU A 26 -9.23 18.60 34.56
CA GLU A 26 -8.38 17.67 33.79
C GLU A 26 -8.42 16.25 34.38
N ARG A 27 -8.42 16.11 35.71
CA ARG A 27 -8.50 14.81 36.41
C ARG A 27 -9.84 14.11 36.15
N LYS A 28 -10.94 14.87 36.22
CA LYS A 28 -12.29 14.36 35.90
C LYS A 28 -12.37 13.92 34.43
N ALA A 29 -11.83 14.73 33.52
CA ALA A 29 -11.78 14.39 32.10
C ALA A 29 -10.98 13.09 31.85
N ALA A 30 -9.81 12.95 32.48
CA ALA A 30 -8.97 11.75 32.36
C ALA A 30 -9.68 10.49 32.88
N LEU A 31 -10.34 10.55 34.04
CA LEU A 31 -11.14 9.43 34.56
C LEU A 31 -12.25 9.05 33.57
N GLN A 32 -12.96 10.05 33.05
CA GLN A 32 -14.10 9.85 32.18
C GLN A 32 -13.72 9.28 30.81
N SER A 33 -12.63 9.75 30.20
CA SER A 33 -12.12 9.21 28.94
C SER A 33 -11.60 7.78 29.11
N THR A 34 -10.86 7.52 30.18
CA THR A 34 -10.31 6.19 30.49
C THR A 34 -11.43 5.17 30.70
N ALA A 35 -12.48 5.54 31.45
CA ALA A 35 -13.63 4.67 31.68
C ALA A 35 -14.46 4.43 30.42
N ALA A 36 -14.54 5.42 29.52
CA ALA A 36 -15.20 5.25 28.23
C ALA A 36 -14.44 4.25 27.33
N GLU A 37 -13.11 4.31 27.33
CA GLU A 37 -12.28 3.32 26.65
C GLU A 37 -12.49 1.93 27.25
N PHE A 38 -12.34 1.78 28.58
CA PHE A 38 -12.55 0.51 29.28
C PHE A 38 -13.94 -0.09 29.00
N GLY A 39 -14.99 0.75 29.07
CA GLY A 39 -16.36 0.35 28.80
C GLY A 39 -16.62 -0.13 27.37
N SER A 40 -15.81 0.33 26.41
CA SER A 40 -15.89 -0.10 25.01
C SER A 40 -15.39 -1.53 24.76
N TRP A 41 -14.65 -2.11 25.71
CA TRP A 41 -14.14 -3.47 25.59
C TRP A 41 -15.18 -4.55 25.86
N PHE A 42 -16.36 -4.16 26.37
CA PHE A 42 -17.45 -5.08 26.66
C PHE A 42 -18.48 -5.06 25.54
N ASN A 43 -18.86 -6.24 25.03
CA ASN A 43 -19.95 -6.39 24.07
C ASN A 43 -21.31 -6.42 24.76
N HIS A 44 -21.51 -5.47 25.67
CA HIS A 44 -22.66 -5.38 26.56
C HIS A 44 -23.20 -3.96 26.57
N THR A 45 -24.38 -3.74 27.15
CA THR A 45 -24.91 -2.39 27.37
C THR A 45 -25.46 -2.27 28.77
N ALA A 46 -24.79 -1.45 29.56
CA ALA A 46 -25.21 -1.11 30.91
C ALA A 46 -24.69 0.29 31.27
N THR A 47 -25.36 0.93 32.22
CA THR A 47 -24.88 2.16 32.85
C THR A 47 -24.52 1.83 34.29
N ILE A 48 -23.24 1.99 34.64
CA ILE A 48 -22.70 1.74 35.97
C ILE A 48 -22.49 3.09 36.66
N SER A 49 -23.27 3.37 37.71
CA SER A 49 -23.11 4.55 38.54
C SER A 49 -22.01 4.30 39.57
N VAL A 50 -21.03 5.19 39.66
CA VAL A 50 -19.86 5.04 40.52
C VAL A 50 -19.66 6.29 41.36
N ASP A 51 -19.64 6.15 42.67
CA ASP A 51 -19.27 7.25 43.57
C ASP A 51 -17.75 7.46 43.54
N VAL A 52 -17.31 8.71 43.42
CA VAL A 52 -15.89 9.06 43.32
C VAL A 52 -15.46 9.86 44.53
N PHE A 53 -14.46 9.35 45.25
CA PHE A 53 -13.90 9.95 46.47
C PHE A 53 -12.45 10.40 46.28
N ASN A 54 -12.06 11.42 47.03
CA ASN A 54 -10.70 11.92 47.12
C ASN A 54 -10.07 11.54 48.46
N HIS A 55 -8.81 11.11 48.46
CA HIS A 55 -8.06 10.86 49.68
C HIS A 55 -6.67 11.53 49.65
N ASN A 56 -6.15 11.94 50.81
CA ASN A 56 -4.92 12.73 50.95
C ASN A 56 -3.89 12.15 51.94
N THR A 57 -4.15 10.95 52.49
CA THR A 57 -3.18 10.19 53.29
C THR A 57 -3.03 8.77 52.75
N GLY A 58 -1.86 8.15 52.99
CA GLY A 58 -1.57 6.77 52.59
C GLY A 58 -2.16 5.68 53.51
N ASP A 59 -3.14 6.03 54.36
CA ASP A 59 -3.67 5.13 55.38
C ASP A 59 -4.47 3.94 54.82
N ILE A 60 -4.74 3.94 53.52
CA ILE A 60 -5.44 2.86 52.80
C ILE A 60 -4.50 1.85 52.12
N GLY A 61 -3.18 2.02 52.21
CA GLY A 61 -2.21 1.03 51.71
C GLY A 61 -2.10 0.85 50.18
N ALA A 62 -2.89 1.58 49.38
CA ALA A 62 -2.95 1.51 47.92
C ALA A 62 -3.03 2.92 47.29
N PHE A 63 -2.75 3.07 45.99
CA PHE A 63 -2.83 4.38 45.28
C PHE A 63 -4.26 4.77 44.87
N ALA A 64 -5.08 3.76 44.59
CA ALA A 64 -6.52 3.87 44.46
C ALA A 64 -7.14 2.56 44.96
N VAL A 65 -8.45 2.57 45.18
CA VAL A 65 -9.24 1.38 45.48
C VAL A 65 -10.61 1.57 44.85
N ALA A 66 -11.09 0.59 44.10
CA ALA A 66 -12.49 0.47 43.73
C ALA A 66 -13.14 -0.79 44.30
N TYR A 67 -14.42 -0.66 44.63
CA TYR A 67 -15.25 -1.76 45.10
C TYR A 67 -16.64 -1.64 44.48
N PHE A 68 -17.29 -2.78 44.29
CA PHE A 68 -18.69 -2.84 43.88
C PHE A 68 -19.61 -2.86 45.10
N ASP A 69 -20.83 -2.38 44.92
CA ASP A 69 -21.91 -2.59 45.87
C ASP A 69 -22.53 -3.98 45.66
N GLU A 70 -23.08 -4.54 46.74
CA GLU A 70 -23.78 -5.81 46.73
C GLU A 70 -25.17 -5.63 47.33
N SER A 71 -26.20 -6.14 46.65
CA SER A 71 -27.52 -6.29 47.25
C SER A 71 -27.61 -7.58 48.05
N ASN A 72 -28.60 -7.68 48.94
CA ASN A 72 -28.84 -8.80 49.85
C ASN A 72 -28.68 -10.18 49.16
N PRO A 73 -27.55 -10.88 49.36
CA PRO A 73 -27.24 -12.08 48.60
C PRO A 73 -28.08 -13.28 49.05
N PRO A 74 -28.13 -14.37 48.25
CA PRO A 74 -28.75 -15.63 48.68
C PRO A 74 -27.99 -16.27 49.86
N ASN A 75 -28.52 -17.37 50.41
CA ASN A 75 -27.87 -18.07 51.53
C ASN A 75 -26.57 -18.79 51.14
N ASP A 76 -26.40 -19.14 49.86
CA ASP A 76 -25.18 -19.72 49.29
C ASP A 76 -25.14 -19.48 47.78
N GLY A 77 -23.94 -19.49 47.18
CA GLY A 77 -23.79 -19.38 45.73
C GLY A 77 -22.63 -18.51 45.28
N PHE A 78 -22.44 -18.44 43.96
CA PHE A 78 -21.65 -17.39 43.33
C PHE A 78 -22.57 -16.22 42.99
N TYR A 79 -22.34 -15.08 43.64
CA TYR A 79 -23.19 -13.90 43.52
C TYR A 79 -22.35 -12.73 43.03
N ALA A 80 -22.69 -12.22 41.86
CA ALA A 80 -22.00 -11.10 41.24
C ALA A 80 -22.33 -9.79 41.96
N GLY A 81 -21.36 -8.88 42.08
CA GLY A 81 -21.64 -7.49 42.45
C GLY A 81 -22.58 -6.76 41.47
N ILE A 82 -23.19 -5.66 41.89
CA ILE A 82 -24.19 -4.91 41.08
C ILE A 82 -23.66 -4.50 39.69
N PRO A 83 -22.42 -4.01 39.51
CA PRO A 83 -21.91 -3.64 38.18
C PRO A 83 -21.87 -4.81 37.20
N GLN A 84 -21.47 -5.99 37.68
CA GLN A 84 -21.44 -7.22 36.89
C GLN A 84 -22.85 -7.70 36.57
N GLN A 85 -23.75 -7.71 37.56
CA GLN A 85 -25.16 -8.07 37.33
C GLN A 85 -25.79 -7.21 36.24
N LYS A 86 -25.67 -5.88 36.33
CA LYS A 86 -26.25 -4.94 35.35
C LYS A 86 -25.68 -5.16 33.95
N THR A 87 -24.36 -5.32 33.86
CA THR A 87 -23.68 -5.57 32.59
C THR A 87 -24.13 -6.86 31.93
N LEU A 88 -24.34 -7.94 32.71
CA LEU A 88 -24.79 -9.24 32.21
C LEU A 88 -26.31 -9.36 32.05
N GLY A 89 -27.05 -8.23 32.07
CA GLY A 89 -28.50 -8.19 31.85
C GLY A 89 -29.36 -8.52 33.07
N GLY A 90 -28.76 -8.57 34.26
CA GLY A 90 -29.43 -8.66 35.55
C GLY A 90 -30.16 -7.37 35.95
N ALA A 91 -30.99 -7.46 36.98
CA ALA A 91 -31.71 -6.30 37.52
C ALA A 91 -30.78 -5.39 38.31
N ASP A 92 -31.08 -4.09 38.30
CA ASP A 92 -30.45 -3.13 39.20
C ASP A 92 -30.97 -3.35 40.64
N GLY A 93 -30.18 -4.06 41.44
CA GLY A 93 -30.57 -4.53 42.77
C GLY A 93 -30.51 -3.48 43.88
N ASN A 94 -29.86 -2.34 43.64
CA ASN A 94 -29.69 -1.25 44.61
C ASN A 94 -30.38 0.07 44.15
N GLY A 95 -30.81 0.14 42.89
CA GLY A 95 -31.78 1.09 42.38
C GLY A 95 -31.16 2.43 41.99
N ALA A 96 -31.30 3.43 42.85
CA ALA A 96 -30.78 4.78 42.58
C ALA A 96 -29.48 5.10 43.33
N THR A 97 -29.00 4.16 44.16
CA THR A 97 -27.69 4.24 44.79
C THR A 97 -26.60 3.97 43.77
N ALA A 98 -25.36 4.38 44.05
CA ALA A 98 -24.24 4.02 43.19
C ALA A 98 -24.01 2.51 43.21
N ASP A 99 -23.66 1.94 42.05
CA ASP A 99 -23.36 0.52 41.86
C ASP A 99 -22.00 0.12 42.45
N GLY A 100 -21.19 1.09 42.83
CA GLY A 100 -19.90 0.93 43.49
C GLY A 100 -19.21 2.26 43.68
N ALA A 101 -17.95 2.23 44.08
CA ALA A 101 -17.16 3.44 44.26
C ALA A 101 -15.70 3.26 43.85
N ILE A 102 -15.05 4.38 43.57
CA ILE A 102 -13.60 4.49 43.37
C ILE A 102 -13.05 5.62 44.22
N THR A 103 -11.97 5.34 44.96
CA THR A 103 -11.23 6.31 45.75
C THR A 103 -9.84 6.47 45.17
N VAL A 104 -9.41 7.71 44.89
CA VAL A 104 -8.07 8.00 44.37
C VAL A 104 -7.29 8.85 45.36
N ILE A 105 -6.02 8.49 45.59
CA ILE A 105 -5.10 9.29 46.40
C ILE A 105 -4.43 10.36 45.55
N TRP A 106 -4.60 11.62 45.93
CA TRP A 106 -4.06 12.75 45.18
C TRP A 106 -2.83 13.41 45.81
N GLU A 107 -2.69 13.31 47.12
CA GLU A 107 -1.61 13.95 47.87
C GLU A 107 -1.04 12.97 48.90
N ASN A 108 0.28 12.93 49.04
CA ASN A 108 0.96 12.16 50.07
C ASN A 108 1.80 13.10 50.93
N ALA A 109 1.46 13.25 52.21
CA ALA A 109 2.32 13.93 53.16
C ALA A 109 3.40 12.94 53.65
N GLY A 110 4.49 12.80 52.90
CA GLY A 110 5.60 11.90 53.24
C GLY A 110 6.61 11.69 52.10
N PRO A 111 7.62 10.83 52.27
CA PRO A 111 8.68 10.57 51.28
C PRO A 111 8.22 9.89 49.96
N LEU A 112 6.91 9.70 49.78
CA LEU A 112 6.26 9.05 48.64
C LEU A 112 5.35 10.05 47.89
N SER A 113 5.85 11.25 47.59
CA SER A 113 5.12 12.24 46.80
C SER A 113 4.82 11.69 45.40
N VAL A 114 3.56 11.45 45.10
CA VAL A 114 3.13 10.90 43.80
C VAL A 114 3.04 12.01 42.77
N VAL A 115 3.64 11.79 41.61
CA VAL A 115 3.45 12.63 40.43
C VAL A 115 2.55 11.84 39.48
N TRP A 116 1.33 12.33 39.26
CA TRP A 116 0.38 11.70 38.34
C TRP A 116 0.58 12.23 36.93
N GLU A 117 0.70 11.32 35.96
CA GLU A 117 0.54 11.65 34.55
C GLU A 117 -0.86 11.20 34.08
N LEU A 118 -1.64 12.15 33.58
CA LEU A 118 -3.05 11.96 33.22
C LEU A 118 -3.24 11.61 31.73
N GLY A 119 -2.28 12.02 30.90
CA GLY A 119 -2.24 11.80 29.46
C GLY A 119 -1.39 10.60 29.09
N ASP A 120 -0.77 10.68 27.91
CA ASP A 120 -0.06 9.55 27.32
C ASP A 120 1.46 9.54 27.60
N ASP A 121 2.04 10.66 28.03
CA ASP A 121 3.50 10.88 28.10
C ASP A 121 4.09 10.52 29.47
N VAL A 122 3.84 9.29 29.96
CA VAL A 122 4.29 8.87 31.30
C VAL A 122 5.80 8.65 31.35
N ASN A 123 6.50 9.48 32.11
CA ASN A 123 7.94 9.38 32.31
C ASN A 123 8.29 8.56 33.55
N ASN A 124 9.54 8.10 33.63
CA ASN A 124 10.06 7.50 34.85
C ASN A 124 9.98 8.49 36.02
N GLY A 125 9.42 8.06 37.16
CA GLY A 125 9.10 8.91 38.30
C GLY A 125 7.64 9.39 38.36
N GLU A 126 6.84 9.15 37.32
CA GLU A 126 5.41 9.46 37.27
C GLU A 126 4.58 8.18 37.38
N ILE A 127 3.39 8.26 37.99
CA ILE A 127 2.41 7.17 38.02
C ILE A 127 1.40 7.39 36.91
N ASP A 128 1.19 6.33 36.14
CA ASP A 128 0.19 6.24 35.10
C ASP A 128 -1.24 6.20 35.68
N PHE A 129 -1.93 7.34 35.64
CA PHE A 129 -3.29 7.45 36.17
C PHE A 129 -4.29 6.56 35.41
N GLN A 130 -4.16 6.45 34.09
CA GLN A 130 -5.13 5.71 33.29
C GLN A 130 -5.00 4.21 33.54
N SER A 131 -3.77 3.69 33.58
CA SER A 131 -3.52 2.28 33.94
C SER A 131 -4.15 1.91 35.28
N LEU A 132 -3.93 2.75 36.30
CA LEU A 132 -4.53 2.54 37.60
C LEU A 132 -6.06 2.57 37.55
N VAL A 133 -6.67 3.53 36.86
CA VAL A 133 -8.13 3.60 36.74
C VAL A 133 -8.69 2.34 36.09
N ILE A 134 -8.06 1.84 35.01
CA ILE A 134 -8.52 0.62 34.34
C ILE A 134 -8.36 -0.60 35.26
N HIS A 135 -7.27 -0.66 36.02
CA HIS A 135 -7.05 -1.68 37.04
C HIS A 135 -8.17 -1.68 38.09
N GLU A 136 -8.46 -0.52 38.68
CA GLU A 136 -9.53 -0.39 39.68
C GLU A 136 -10.92 -0.68 39.11
N LEU A 137 -11.21 -0.17 37.90
CA LEU A 137 -12.48 -0.49 37.24
C LEU A 137 -12.58 -1.99 36.90
N THR A 138 -11.48 -2.69 36.72
CA THR A 138 -11.49 -4.15 36.54
C THR A 138 -11.93 -4.86 37.83
N HIS A 139 -11.47 -4.42 39.00
CA HIS A 139 -11.97 -4.89 40.30
C HIS A 139 -13.47 -4.57 40.49
N LEU A 140 -13.89 -3.35 40.17
CA LEU A 140 -15.30 -2.93 40.20
C LEU A 140 -16.19 -3.85 39.36
N MET A 141 -15.65 -4.40 38.27
CA MET A 141 -16.35 -5.33 37.37
C MET A 141 -16.27 -6.80 37.83
N GLY A 142 -15.78 -7.09 39.04
CA GLY A 142 -15.82 -8.42 39.65
C GLY A 142 -14.56 -9.27 39.45
N PHE A 143 -13.45 -8.67 39.01
CA PHE A 143 -12.14 -9.32 39.05
C PHE A 143 -11.56 -9.24 40.47
N ALA A 144 -12.14 -9.94 41.45
CA ALA A 144 -11.62 -9.95 42.80
C ALA A 144 -12.11 -11.20 43.54
N SER A 145 -11.29 -11.66 44.49
CA SER A 145 -11.68 -12.68 45.46
C SER A 145 -12.17 -12.03 46.73
N ASP A 146 -13.27 -12.54 47.28
CA ASP A 146 -13.83 -12.14 48.57
C ASP A 146 -13.46 -13.12 49.69
N VAL A 147 -12.59 -14.09 49.40
CA VAL A 147 -12.16 -15.10 50.36
C VAL A 147 -11.09 -14.50 51.28
N GLN A 148 -11.41 -14.36 52.56
CA GLN A 148 -10.48 -13.86 53.57
C GLN A 148 -9.33 -14.86 53.84
N GLU A 149 -8.25 -14.42 54.47
CA GLU A 149 -7.08 -15.27 54.82
C GLU A 149 -7.49 -16.59 55.51
N ASN A 150 -8.45 -16.49 56.45
CA ASN A 150 -8.92 -17.63 57.22
C ASN A 150 -9.87 -18.57 56.43
N GLY A 151 -10.29 -18.18 55.23
CA GLY A 151 -11.26 -18.87 54.38
C GLY A 151 -12.72 -18.49 54.65
N ALA A 152 -12.98 -17.39 55.36
CA ALA A 152 -14.34 -16.87 55.55
C ALA A 152 -14.81 -16.07 54.32
N ASP A 153 -16.13 -16.01 54.14
CA ASP A 153 -16.77 -15.05 53.23
C ASP A 153 -16.88 -13.66 53.88
N LEU A 154 -17.25 -12.64 53.12
CA LEU A 154 -17.45 -11.28 53.64
C LEU A 154 -18.65 -11.15 54.60
N TRP A 155 -19.57 -12.11 54.59
CA TRP A 155 -20.85 -12.06 55.32
C TRP A 155 -20.81 -12.76 56.69
N ASP A 156 -19.66 -13.29 57.09
CA ASP A 156 -19.43 -14.05 58.33
C ASP A 156 -20.45 -15.19 58.52
N SER A 157 -20.64 -15.99 57.46
CA SER A 157 -21.53 -17.18 57.50
C SER A 157 -20.99 -18.30 58.40
N GLY A 158 -19.77 -18.14 58.93
CA GLY A 158 -19.02 -19.11 59.72
C GLY A 158 -18.19 -20.07 58.86
N LEU A 159 -16.93 -20.30 59.24
CA LEU A 159 -15.97 -21.09 58.48
C LEU A 159 -16.49 -22.48 58.07
N GLY A 160 -16.45 -22.78 56.77
CA GLY A 160 -16.86 -24.06 56.20
C GLY A 160 -18.38 -24.27 56.08
N ASN A 161 -19.20 -23.26 56.40
CA ASN A 161 -20.63 -23.26 56.13
C ASN A 161 -20.94 -22.99 54.66
N PRO A 162 -22.18 -23.25 54.18
CA PRO A 162 -22.63 -22.72 52.91
C PRO A 162 -22.49 -21.20 52.97
N SER A 163 -21.91 -20.64 51.92
CA SER A 163 -21.43 -19.26 51.88
C SER A 163 -21.64 -18.68 50.49
N VAL A 164 -21.55 -17.36 50.44
CA VAL A 164 -21.64 -16.58 49.20
C VAL A 164 -20.24 -16.16 48.79
N TRP A 165 -19.95 -16.27 47.49
CA TRP A 165 -18.64 -15.95 46.90
C TRP A 165 -18.81 -15.15 45.62
N GLN A 166 -17.76 -14.48 45.16
CA GLN A 166 -17.77 -13.84 43.86
C GLN A 166 -17.73 -14.88 42.73
N PRO A 167 -18.27 -14.59 41.54
CA PRO A 167 -18.09 -15.44 40.37
C PRO A 167 -16.62 -15.75 40.05
N PHE A 168 -15.70 -14.85 40.40
CA PHE A 168 -14.26 -15.05 40.31
C PHE A 168 -13.77 -16.25 41.15
N ASP A 169 -14.26 -16.36 42.38
CA ASP A 169 -13.86 -17.40 43.35
C ASP A 169 -14.19 -18.81 42.87
N GLN A 170 -15.18 -18.95 41.98
CA GLN A 170 -15.54 -20.21 41.35
C GLN A 170 -14.37 -20.90 40.66
N PHE A 171 -13.39 -20.12 40.20
CA PHE A 171 -12.26 -20.60 39.42
C PHE A 171 -10.99 -20.74 40.24
N LEU A 172 -10.99 -20.35 41.53
CA LEU A 172 -9.82 -20.48 42.39
C LEU A 172 -9.57 -21.94 42.78
N SER A 173 -8.33 -22.37 42.61
CA SER A 173 -7.89 -23.75 42.82
C SER A 173 -6.41 -23.83 43.20
N ASP A 174 -5.98 -25.01 43.64
CA ASP A 174 -4.56 -25.35 43.69
C ASP A 174 -3.99 -25.58 42.28
N ASN A 175 -2.67 -25.74 42.17
CA ASN A 175 -2.00 -25.99 40.88
C ASN A 175 -2.41 -27.33 40.22
N ALA A 176 -3.03 -28.25 40.96
CA ALA A 176 -3.56 -29.50 40.40
C ALA A 176 -4.99 -29.31 39.84
N GLY A 177 -5.56 -28.11 39.96
CA GLY A 177 -6.90 -27.77 39.50
C GLY A 177 -8.01 -28.14 40.48
N SER A 178 -7.67 -28.52 41.72
CA SER A 178 -8.66 -28.79 42.77
C SER A 178 -9.25 -27.47 43.26
N ARG A 179 -10.52 -27.21 42.95
CA ARG A 179 -11.22 -25.99 43.37
C ARG A 179 -11.35 -25.90 44.88
N PHE A 180 -11.14 -24.70 45.42
CA PHE A 180 -11.30 -24.46 46.86
C PHE A 180 -12.78 -24.41 47.26
N ILE A 181 -13.63 -23.86 46.41
CA ILE A 181 -15.08 -23.80 46.61
C ILE A 181 -15.75 -24.83 45.70
N ASN A 182 -16.58 -25.70 46.30
CA ASN A 182 -17.25 -26.77 45.58
C ASN A 182 -18.74 -26.42 45.34
N PRO A 183 -19.15 -26.15 44.09
CA PRO A 183 -20.55 -25.82 43.77
C PRO A 183 -21.52 -26.98 44.09
N ALA A 184 -21.05 -28.23 44.01
CA ALA A 184 -21.86 -29.41 44.30
C ALA A 184 -22.07 -29.64 45.82
N ASN A 185 -21.35 -28.92 46.68
CA ASN A 185 -21.41 -29.05 48.13
C ASN A 185 -21.93 -27.76 48.78
N GLN A 186 -23.02 -27.20 48.25
CA GLN A 186 -23.63 -25.97 48.77
C GLN A 186 -22.61 -24.82 48.87
N HIS A 187 -21.71 -24.73 47.88
CA HIS A 187 -20.67 -23.69 47.81
C HIS A 187 -19.78 -23.60 49.07
N ARG A 188 -19.54 -24.72 49.76
CA ARG A 188 -18.61 -24.73 50.89
C ARG A 188 -17.17 -24.65 50.42
N ILE A 189 -16.35 -23.87 51.13
CA ILE A 189 -14.90 -23.82 50.94
C ILE A 189 -14.18 -24.93 51.70
N ASN A 190 -13.16 -25.51 51.07
CA ASN A 190 -12.20 -26.40 51.71
C ASN A 190 -11.16 -25.59 52.48
N VAL A 191 -11.49 -25.21 53.72
CA VAL A 191 -10.65 -24.34 54.56
C VAL A 191 -9.19 -24.83 54.68
N PRO A 192 -8.88 -26.11 54.97
CA PRO A 192 -7.49 -26.56 55.01
C PRO A 192 -6.72 -26.39 53.70
N ALA A 193 -7.37 -26.65 52.55
CA ALA A 193 -6.73 -26.48 51.25
C ALA A 193 -6.51 -24.99 50.93
N TRP A 194 -7.50 -24.14 51.22
CA TRP A 194 -7.39 -22.70 51.07
C TRP A 194 -6.25 -22.14 51.93
N GLN A 195 -6.24 -22.39 53.24
CA GLN A 195 -5.23 -21.85 54.15
C GLN A 195 -3.81 -22.30 53.78
N SER A 196 -3.66 -23.51 53.23
CA SER A 196 -2.38 -24.01 52.73
C SER A 196 -1.91 -23.31 51.44
N ALA A 197 -2.80 -22.69 50.68
CA ALA A 197 -2.52 -22.04 49.41
C ALA A 197 -2.52 -20.51 49.50
N ALA A 198 -3.35 -19.94 50.39
CA ALA A 198 -3.56 -18.51 50.58
C ALA A 198 -2.29 -17.78 51.04
N THR A 199 -1.38 -18.49 51.72
CA THR A 199 -0.06 -17.98 52.11
C THR A 199 1.05 -18.92 51.66
N GLY A 200 2.21 -18.37 51.32
CA GLY A 200 3.40 -19.16 50.99
C GLY A 200 3.49 -19.65 49.54
N GLY A 201 2.64 -19.14 48.64
CA GLY A 201 2.68 -19.37 47.20
C GLY A 201 3.83 -18.63 46.51
N THR A 202 5.08 -18.90 46.91
CA THR A 202 6.28 -18.24 46.35
C THR A 202 7.00 -19.09 45.30
N ALA A 203 6.69 -20.38 45.18
CA ALA A 203 7.18 -21.24 44.10
C ALA A 203 6.14 -21.36 42.97
N ASP A 204 6.59 -21.55 41.74
CA ASP A 204 5.77 -21.55 40.51
C ASP A 204 4.57 -22.49 40.56
N ASN A 205 4.69 -23.61 41.27
CA ASN A 205 3.67 -24.67 41.39
C ASN A 205 2.93 -24.70 42.75
N THR A 206 3.07 -23.65 43.55
CA THR A 206 2.43 -23.50 44.87
C THR A 206 1.59 -22.23 44.92
N GLY A 207 0.60 -22.20 45.82
CA GLY A 207 -0.28 -21.05 46.01
C GLY A 207 -1.63 -21.20 45.34
N VAL A 208 -2.28 -20.06 45.10
CA VAL A 208 -3.61 -19.95 44.48
C VAL A 208 -3.48 -19.81 42.96
N PHE A 209 -4.37 -20.46 42.22
CA PHE A 209 -4.45 -20.39 40.77
C PHE A 209 -5.89 -20.17 40.30
N PHE A 210 -6.06 -19.41 39.23
CA PHE A 210 -7.31 -19.24 38.51
C PHE A 210 -7.38 -20.25 37.36
N ASN A 211 -8.38 -21.13 37.42
CA ASN A 211 -8.52 -22.29 36.55
C ASN A 211 -9.82 -22.23 35.74
N GLY A 212 -10.05 -21.08 35.11
CA GLY A 212 -11.09 -20.88 34.12
C GLY A 212 -10.69 -21.44 32.75
N THR A 213 -11.66 -21.90 31.97
CA THR A 213 -11.36 -22.63 30.71
C THR A 213 -10.74 -21.71 29.67
N ASN A 214 -11.23 -20.47 29.57
CA ASN A 214 -10.70 -19.49 28.64
C ASN A 214 -9.31 -19.03 29.08
N ALA A 215 -9.14 -18.70 30.36
CA ALA A 215 -7.87 -18.25 30.93
C ALA A 215 -6.77 -19.29 30.80
N VAL A 216 -7.06 -20.56 31.07
CA VAL A 216 -6.12 -21.68 30.89
C VAL A 216 -5.72 -21.81 29.42
N ALA A 217 -6.67 -21.70 28.49
CA ALA A 217 -6.36 -21.76 27.06
C ALA A 217 -5.46 -20.59 26.61
N ALA A 218 -5.74 -19.37 27.09
CA ALA A 218 -4.94 -18.18 26.80
C ALA A 218 -3.54 -18.27 27.44
N ASN A 219 -3.39 -18.94 28.58
CA ASN A 219 -2.13 -19.14 29.29
C ASN A 219 -1.42 -20.44 28.89
N GLY A 220 -1.46 -20.81 27.60
CA GLY A 220 -0.72 -21.94 27.05
C GLY A 220 -1.11 -23.32 27.63
N GLY A 221 -2.34 -23.45 28.14
CA GLY A 221 -2.85 -24.68 28.75
C GLY A 221 -2.58 -24.82 30.24
N ASN A 222 -2.04 -23.79 30.90
CA ASN A 222 -1.74 -23.82 32.34
C ASN A 222 -2.68 -22.90 33.15
N PRO A 223 -3.05 -23.26 34.40
CA PRO A 223 -3.76 -22.35 35.30
C PRO A 223 -3.02 -21.04 35.50
N VAL A 224 -3.76 -19.93 35.63
CA VAL A 224 -3.17 -18.60 35.82
C VAL A 224 -2.80 -18.42 37.30
N PRO A 225 -1.54 -18.14 37.62
CA PRO A 225 -1.16 -17.98 39.02
C PRO A 225 -1.69 -16.70 39.66
N ILE A 226 -2.21 -16.82 40.88
CA ILE A 226 -2.79 -15.71 41.64
C ILE A 226 -1.87 -15.37 42.83
N TYR A 227 -1.73 -14.07 43.09
CA TYR A 227 -0.87 -13.51 44.10
C TYR A 227 -1.28 -14.04 45.49
N SER A 228 -0.38 -14.77 46.12
CA SER A 228 -0.57 -15.45 47.42
C SER A 228 0.76 -15.46 48.19
N PRO A 229 1.25 -14.26 48.60
CA PRO A 229 2.57 -14.07 49.22
C PRO A 229 2.76 -14.84 50.53
N GLY A 230 3.98 -14.80 51.09
CA GLY A 230 4.31 -15.46 52.36
C GLY A 230 3.55 -14.91 53.58
N THR A 231 3.06 -13.67 53.49
CA THR A 231 2.20 -13.00 54.47
C THR A 231 0.97 -12.52 53.74
N TRP A 232 -0.23 -12.81 54.24
CA TRP A 232 -1.45 -12.32 53.62
C TRP A 232 -1.48 -10.78 53.56
N GLU A 233 -1.73 -10.27 52.36
CA GLU A 233 -1.89 -8.84 52.08
C GLU A 233 -3.35 -8.61 51.70
N GLU A 234 -4.11 -8.06 52.64
CA GLU A 234 -5.53 -7.77 52.49
C GLU A 234 -5.78 -6.87 51.27
N GLY A 235 -6.79 -7.19 50.47
CA GLY A 235 -7.09 -6.48 49.21
C GLY A 235 -6.23 -6.89 48.01
N SER A 236 -5.05 -7.49 48.22
CA SER A 236 -4.19 -7.94 47.12
C SER A 236 -4.18 -9.46 46.94
N SER A 237 -4.06 -10.20 48.04
CA SER A 237 -3.95 -11.66 48.02
C SER A 237 -5.25 -12.29 47.51
N GLY A 238 -5.14 -13.22 46.56
CA GLY A 238 -6.31 -13.84 45.93
C GLY A 238 -6.94 -13.06 44.78
N SER A 239 -6.61 -11.77 44.61
CA SER A 239 -7.30 -10.87 43.66
C SER A 239 -6.42 -10.35 42.51
N HIS A 240 -5.12 -10.66 42.52
CA HIS A 240 -4.17 -10.21 41.49
C HIS A 240 -3.44 -11.38 40.85
N ILE A 241 -2.98 -11.20 39.63
CA ILE A 241 -2.07 -12.13 38.96
C ILE A 241 -0.68 -12.04 39.61
N ARG A 242 -0.07 -13.20 39.86
CA ARG A 242 1.23 -13.29 40.51
C ARG A 242 2.36 -12.97 39.53
N ILE A 243 3.25 -12.06 39.93
CA ILE A 243 4.53 -11.78 39.26
C ILE A 243 5.52 -12.89 39.66
N ILE A 244 5.61 -13.98 38.90
CA ILE A 244 6.54 -15.10 39.18
C ILE A 244 7.57 -15.29 38.07
N ASP A 245 7.21 -14.89 36.85
CA ASP A 245 7.96 -15.13 35.62
C ASP A 245 8.30 -13.77 35.00
N PRO A 246 9.51 -13.57 34.41
CA PRO A 246 9.84 -12.38 33.61
C PRO A 246 8.82 -12.04 32.50
N THR A 247 7.90 -12.94 32.14
CA THR A 247 6.78 -12.63 31.24
C THR A 247 5.60 -11.93 31.91
N TYR A 248 5.47 -12.00 33.24
CA TYR A 248 4.38 -11.39 34.01
C TYR A 248 4.92 -10.13 34.69
N THR A 249 5.01 -9.05 33.92
CA THR A 249 5.48 -7.74 34.39
C THR A 249 4.32 -6.75 34.40
N ASP A 250 4.46 -5.68 35.16
CA ASP A 250 3.59 -4.48 35.07
C ASP A 250 3.52 -3.89 33.65
N ALA A 251 4.55 -4.12 32.83
CA ALA A 251 4.55 -3.74 31.42
C ALA A 251 3.65 -4.64 30.53
N THR A 252 3.25 -5.82 30.99
CA THR A 252 2.55 -6.83 30.18
C THR A 252 1.23 -7.31 30.75
N HIS A 253 0.98 -7.09 32.04
CA HIS A 253 -0.25 -7.42 32.76
C HIS A 253 -0.76 -6.20 33.52
N LEU A 254 -2.05 -5.93 33.42
CA LEU A 254 -2.74 -4.86 34.13
C LEU A 254 -3.05 -5.25 35.59
N MET A 255 -3.52 -6.47 35.84
CA MET A 255 -4.05 -6.93 37.13
C MET A 255 -2.95 -7.53 38.01
N VAL A 256 -1.89 -6.77 38.25
CA VAL A 256 -0.75 -7.13 39.11
C VAL A 256 -0.83 -6.41 40.46
N PRO A 257 -0.30 -6.96 41.57
CA PRO A 257 -0.49 -6.42 42.92
C PRO A 257 0.26 -5.10 43.21
N PHE A 258 1.12 -4.65 42.29
CA PHE A 258 1.92 -3.45 42.46
C PHE A 258 1.99 -2.66 41.15
N ILE A 259 1.85 -1.34 41.26
CA ILE A 259 2.16 -0.39 40.18
C ILE A 259 3.52 0.27 40.47
N ARG A 260 4.38 0.38 39.45
CA ARG A 260 5.67 1.09 39.52
C ARG A 260 5.56 2.47 38.88
N ASP A 261 6.59 3.28 39.07
CA ASP A 261 6.74 4.52 38.32
C ASP A 261 7.09 4.25 36.86
N GLY A 262 6.65 5.14 35.98
CA GLY A 262 6.74 4.99 34.53
C GLY A 262 5.47 4.41 33.91
N GLN A 263 5.56 4.18 32.61
CA GLN A 263 4.47 3.67 31.82
C GLN A 263 4.27 2.16 32.06
N VAL A 264 3.02 1.75 32.29
CA VAL A 264 2.62 0.35 32.51
C VAL A 264 1.50 -0.07 31.53
N ALA A 265 1.04 -1.31 31.60
CA ALA A 265 -0.05 -1.80 30.75
C ALA A 265 -1.35 -1.03 31.01
N ARG A 266 -1.91 -0.38 29.97
CA ARG A 266 -3.24 0.28 30.00
C ARG A 266 -4.36 -0.59 29.46
N ARG A 267 -4.13 -1.89 29.32
CA ARG A 267 -5.08 -2.80 28.69
C ARG A 267 -4.91 -4.22 29.18
N TRP A 268 -6.00 -4.96 29.25
CA TRP A 268 -5.94 -6.39 29.46
C TRP A 268 -5.14 -7.05 28.36
N ASN A 269 -4.22 -7.91 28.77
CA ASN A 269 -3.66 -8.86 27.84
C ASN A 269 -4.66 -10.01 27.58
N PRO A 270 -4.34 -10.94 26.65
CA PRO A 270 -5.23 -12.04 26.32
C PRO A 270 -5.64 -12.92 27.53
N VAL A 271 -4.78 -13.07 28.53
CA VAL A 271 -5.06 -13.87 29.73
C VAL A 271 -6.09 -13.18 30.62
N GLU A 272 -5.91 -11.88 30.91
CA GLU A 272 -6.84 -11.10 31.74
C GLU A 272 -8.21 -10.98 31.09
N ALA A 273 -8.25 -10.72 29.78
CA ALA A 273 -9.50 -10.71 29.03
C ALA A 273 -10.18 -12.09 29.02
N ALA A 274 -9.41 -13.18 29.00
CA ALA A 274 -9.97 -14.52 29.09
C ALA A 274 -10.51 -14.85 30.49
N MET A 275 -9.88 -14.34 31.56
CA MET A 275 -10.43 -14.42 32.92
C MET A 275 -11.76 -13.67 33.04
N MET A 276 -11.88 -12.49 32.41
CA MET A 276 -13.15 -11.76 32.34
C MET A 276 -14.24 -12.55 31.59
N ARG A 277 -13.87 -13.29 30.53
CA ARG A 277 -14.79 -14.21 29.85
C ARG A 277 -15.23 -15.38 30.73
N ASP A 278 -14.32 -15.93 31.53
CA ASP A 278 -14.64 -17.02 32.46
C ASP A 278 -15.67 -16.58 33.52
N ILE A 279 -15.60 -15.33 34.01
CA ILE A 279 -16.60 -14.78 34.93
C ILE A 279 -17.87 -14.25 34.23
N GLY A 280 -18.02 -14.51 32.92
CA GLY A 280 -19.28 -14.37 32.20
C GLY A 280 -19.37 -13.20 31.22
N TYR A 281 -18.35 -12.35 31.11
CA TYR A 281 -18.37 -11.23 30.17
C TYR A 281 -18.12 -11.66 28.71
N ASP A 282 -18.64 -10.86 27.78
CA ASP A 282 -18.30 -10.93 26.36
C ASP A 282 -17.41 -9.73 26.05
N ILE A 283 -16.20 -9.99 25.55
CA ILE A 283 -15.11 -9.02 25.45
C ILE A 283 -14.76 -8.80 23.97
N VAL A 284 -14.90 -7.55 23.51
CA VAL A 284 -14.65 -7.03 22.14
C VAL A 284 -13.53 -6.00 22.14
N MET A 285 -12.40 -6.45 22.63
CA MET A 285 -11.18 -5.67 22.73
C MET A 285 -10.65 -5.32 21.30
N PRO A 286 -10.28 -4.05 21.00
CA PRO A 286 -9.82 -3.67 19.66
C PRO A 286 -8.51 -4.35 19.24
N GLU A 287 -8.45 -5.01 18.10
CA GLU A 287 -7.20 -5.70 17.69
C GLU A 287 -6.10 -4.69 17.29
N PRO A 288 -4.83 -4.89 17.73
CA PRO A 288 -3.69 -4.11 17.27
C PRO A 288 -3.52 -4.22 15.76
N ALA A 289 -3.53 -3.09 15.05
CA ALA A 289 -3.40 -3.03 13.60
C ALA A 289 -2.73 -1.74 13.13
N ILE A 290 -2.29 -1.74 11.88
CA ILE A 290 -1.83 -0.55 11.16
C ILE A 290 -3.02 0.04 10.41
N LEU A 291 -3.20 1.35 10.50
CA LEU A 291 -4.17 2.12 9.73
C LEU A 291 -3.43 2.96 8.67
N LEU A 292 -3.85 2.82 7.41
CA LEU A 292 -3.36 3.62 6.28
C LEU A 292 -4.47 4.55 5.79
N THR A 293 -4.16 5.85 5.66
CA THR A 293 -5.13 6.87 5.23
C THR A 293 -4.56 7.69 4.06
N PRO A 294 -5.06 7.51 2.83
CA PRO A 294 -4.64 8.33 1.68
C PRO A 294 -5.03 9.81 1.85
N SER A 295 -4.16 10.75 1.48
CA SER A 295 -4.37 12.18 1.67
C SER A 295 -5.59 12.76 0.92
N GLY A 296 -6.00 12.11 -0.18
CA GLY A 296 -7.17 12.47 -1.01
C GLY A 296 -8.24 11.40 -1.13
N GLY A 297 -8.17 10.33 -0.31
CA GLY A 297 -9.05 9.16 -0.40
C GLY A 297 -8.62 8.09 -1.42
N SER A 298 -7.66 8.41 -2.29
CA SER A 298 -6.94 7.49 -3.17
C SER A 298 -5.47 7.91 -3.26
N THR A 299 -4.64 7.06 -3.85
CA THR A 299 -3.22 7.38 -4.08
C THR A 299 -2.86 7.22 -5.56
N THR A 300 -2.38 8.31 -6.18
CA THR A 300 -2.04 8.36 -7.61
C THR A 300 -0.78 9.17 -7.83
N VAL A 301 0.18 8.59 -8.57
CA VAL A 301 1.44 9.24 -8.97
C VAL A 301 1.57 9.18 -10.50
N THR A 302 2.57 9.86 -11.05
CA THR A 302 2.87 9.86 -12.48
C THR A 302 4.33 9.47 -12.69
N GLU A 303 4.64 8.71 -13.74
CA GLU A 303 6.02 8.34 -14.11
C GLU A 303 6.91 9.56 -14.36
N ALA A 304 6.31 10.69 -14.75
CA ALA A 304 6.97 12.00 -14.83
C ALA A 304 7.46 12.59 -13.47
N GLY A 305 7.61 11.76 -12.42
CA GLY A 305 8.06 12.15 -11.08
C GLY A 305 6.97 12.74 -10.19
N GLY A 306 5.70 12.44 -10.46
CA GLY A 306 4.56 12.89 -9.66
C GLY A 306 4.60 12.32 -8.24
N THR A 307 4.17 13.10 -7.25
CA THR A 307 4.21 12.68 -5.83
C THR A 307 2.83 12.64 -5.21
N ASP A 308 2.64 11.71 -4.29
CA ASP A 308 1.44 11.64 -3.44
C ASP A 308 1.81 11.20 -2.01
N THR A 309 0.89 11.35 -1.07
CA THR A 309 1.10 11.00 0.32
C THR A 309 -0.05 10.20 0.93
N PHE A 310 0.30 9.39 1.93
CA PHE A 310 -0.66 8.74 2.82
C PHE A 310 -0.13 8.80 4.25
N ASP A 311 -1.05 8.76 5.21
CA ASP A 311 -0.73 8.72 6.63
C ASP A 311 -0.76 7.30 7.17
N VAL A 312 0.15 7.03 8.10
CA VAL A 312 0.23 5.77 8.85
C VAL A 312 -0.02 6.04 10.33
N GLN A 313 -0.86 5.22 10.94
CA GLN A 313 -1.16 5.22 12.37
C GLN A 313 -1.28 3.80 12.89
N LEU A 314 -1.24 3.64 14.21
CA LEU A 314 -1.63 2.41 14.89
C LEU A 314 -3.06 2.55 15.42
N THR A 315 -3.80 1.44 15.51
CA THR A 315 -5.18 1.43 16.03
C THR A 315 -5.27 1.28 17.54
N VAL A 316 -4.20 0.83 18.19
CA VAL A 316 -4.12 0.59 19.64
C VAL A 316 -2.81 1.15 20.18
N ARG A 317 -2.87 1.80 21.34
CA ARG A 317 -1.66 2.25 22.04
C ARG A 317 -0.74 1.08 22.42
N PRO A 318 0.52 1.05 21.98
CA PRO A 318 1.47 0.03 22.42
C PRO A 318 2.08 0.37 23.79
N PRO A 319 2.45 -0.63 24.61
CA PRO A 319 3.23 -0.43 25.84
C PRO A 319 4.67 0.06 25.59
N SER A 320 5.31 -0.38 24.51
CA SER A 320 6.64 0.03 24.07
C SER A 320 6.67 0.37 22.56
N ASP A 321 7.82 0.77 22.03
CA ASP A 321 7.93 1.18 20.64
C ASP A 321 7.51 0.08 19.66
N VAL A 322 6.86 0.48 18.56
CA VAL A 322 6.47 -0.35 17.43
C VAL A 322 7.10 0.21 16.17
N LYS A 323 7.80 -0.65 15.43
CA LYS A 323 8.50 -0.27 14.22
C LYS A 323 7.77 -0.80 13.00
N VAL A 324 7.43 0.09 12.07
CA VAL A 324 6.70 -0.25 10.83
C VAL A 324 7.61 0.02 9.63
N THR A 325 7.72 -0.93 8.72
CA THR A 325 8.40 -0.75 7.41
C THR A 325 7.39 -0.59 6.30
N ILE A 326 7.69 0.28 5.35
CA ILE A 326 6.89 0.55 4.16
C ILE A 326 7.68 0.06 2.93
N ALA A 327 7.03 -0.72 2.07
CA ALA A 327 7.62 -1.23 0.83
C ALA A 327 6.63 -1.16 -0.32
N ALA A 328 7.09 -0.75 -1.50
CA ALA A 328 6.36 -0.91 -2.75
C ALA A 328 6.63 -2.31 -3.32
N ALA A 329 5.59 -2.97 -3.82
CA ALA A 329 5.69 -4.27 -4.47
C ALA A 329 6.34 -4.16 -5.86
N ASP A 330 6.10 -3.05 -6.55
CA ASP A 330 6.76 -2.72 -7.80
C ASP A 330 7.51 -1.39 -7.65
N SER A 331 8.83 -1.47 -7.80
CA SER A 331 9.73 -0.33 -7.65
C SER A 331 10.15 0.30 -8.97
N SER A 332 9.82 -0.30 -10.13
CA SER A 332 9.92 0.41 -11.42
C SER A 332 8.81 1.45 -11.55
N GLU A 333 7.67 1.20 -10.89
CA GLU A 333 6.49 2.07 -10.92
C GLU A 333 6.47 3.16 -9.86
N VAL A 334 6.76 2.79 -8.62
CA VAL A 334 6.58 3.67 -7.48
C VAL A 334 7.67 3.48 -6.45
N SER A 335 8.23 4.59 -5.99
CA SER A 335 9.22 4.62 -4.93
C SER A 335 8.63 5.17 -3.63
N VAL A 336 9.10 4.63 -2.51
CA VAL A 336 8.79 5.13 -1.16
C VAL A 336 9.95 6.02 -0.72
N ASN A 337 9.76 7.34 -0.77
CA ASN A 337 10.87 8.28 -0.68
C ASN A 337 11.30 8.52 0.77
N ASN A 338 10.36 8.92 1.63
CA ASN A 338 10.63 9.21 3.04
C ASN A 338 9.34 9.26 3.86
N PRO A 339 9.28 8.60 5.04
CA PRO A 339 10.20 7.56 5.52
C PRO A 339 9.79 6.15 5.04
N THR A 340 10.77 5.25 4.84
CA THR A 340 10.54 3.81 4.59
C THR A 340 10.39 3.00 5.88
N THR A 341 10.69 3.62 7.02
CA THR A 341 10.58 3.03 8.34
C THR A 341 10.06 4.07 9.32
N LEU A 342 8.99 3.73 10.03
CA LEU A 342 8.31 4.56 11.01
C LEU A 342 8.51 3.95 12.40
N THR A 343 8.63 4.80 13.40
CA THR A 343 8.66 4.38 14.81
C THR A 343 7.49 5.03 15.52
N PHE A 344 6.61 4.18 16.03
CA PHE A 344 5.48 4.57 16.86
C PHE A 344 5.82 4.27 18.31
N THR A 345 5.88 5.30 19.14
CA THR A 345 6.02 5.21 20.58
C THR A 345 4.63 5.15 21.21
N PRO A 346 4.52 4.83 22.50
CA PRO A 346 3.25 4.92 23.20
C PRO A 346 2.60 6.32 23.24
N VAL A 347 3.37 7.35 22.90
CA VAL A 347 2.93 8.75 22.85
C VAL A 347 2.35 9.13 21.49
N ASN A 348 2.98 8.65 20.40
CA ASN A 348 2.65 9.09 19.04
C ASN A 348 1.93 8.03 18.19
N TRP A 349 1.57 6.88 18.78
CA TRP A 349 0.96 5.75 18.08
C TRP A 349 -0.27 6.13 17.24
N ASN A 350 -1.09 7.06 17.74
CA ASN A 350 -2.29 7.58 17.10
C ASN A 350 -2.06 8.89 16.36
N SER A 351 -0.84 9.41 16.34
CA SER A 351 -0.51 10.61 15.58
C SER A 351 -0.17 10.21 14.14
N PRO A 352 -0.85 10.76 13.12
CA PRO A 352 -0.54 10.48 11.72
C PRO A 352 0.93 10.73 11.40
N GLN A 353 1.63 9.73 10.88
CA GLN A 353 2.96 9.89 10.30
C GLN A 353 2.85 9.76 8.77
N THR A 354 3.13 10.86 8.07
CA THR A 354 2.97 10.95 6.61
C THR A 354 4.14 10.30 5.87
N VAL A 355 3.82 9.47 4.89
CA VAL A 355 4.76 8.86 3.94
C VAL A 355 4.55 9.49 2.56
N THR A 356 5.64 9.85 1.90
CA THR A 356 5.62 10.35 0.52
C THR A 356 6.02 9.27 -0.46
N LEU A 357 5.21 9.11 -1.50
CA LEU A 357 5.46 8.29 -2.67
C LEU A 357 5.84 9.15 -3.86
N THR A 358 6.60 8.59 -4.79
CA THR A 358 6.93 9.23 -6.07
C THR A 358 6.87 8.20 -7.18
N GLY A 359 6.15 8.53 -8.25
CA GLY A 359 6.16 7.75 -9.48
C GLY A 359 7.56 7.71 -10.06
N VAL A 360 7.97 6.54 -10.54
CA VAL A 360 9.28 6.29 -11.10
C VAL A 360 9.11 6.21 -12.61
N ASP A 361 9.92 6.99 -13.33
CA ASP A 361 9.96 7.00 -14.79
C ASP A 361 10.65 5.74 -15.27
N ASP A 362 10.02 4.97 -16.16
CA ASP A 362 10.68 3.92 -16.90
C ASP A 362 10.63 4.16 -18.42
N SER A 363 10.62 3.11 -19.24
CA SER A 363 10.63 3.24 -20.70
C SER A 363 9.66 2.28 -21.39
N ASP A 364 8.85 1.57 -20.60
CA ASP A 364 7.94 0.55 -21.06
C ASP A 364 6.57 1.19 -21.33
N THR A 365 6.12 1.20 -22.59
CA THR A 365 4.76 1.67 -22.91
C THR A 365 3.71 0.60 -22.56
N ASP A 366 3.41 0.43 -21.28
CA ASP A 366 2.47 -0.58 -20.79
C ASP A 366 1.14 -0.01 -20.22
N GLY A 367 1.00 1.31 -20.20
CA GLY A 367 -0.19 2.02 -19.73
C GLY A 367 -0.27 2.13 -18.20
N ASP A 368 -1.30 2.78 -17.67
CA ASP A 368 -1.41 2.98 -16.21
C ASP A 368 -1.31 1.66 -15.41
N VAL A 369 -0.32 1.57 -14.52
CA VAL A 369 -0.10 0.41 -13.65
C VAL A 369 -0.62 0.65 -12.23
N VAL A 370 -1.17 -0.40 -11.62
CA VAL A 370 -1.61 -0.38 -10.21
C VAL A 370 -0.69 -1.24 -9.37
N SER A 371 0.03 -0.58 -8.47
CA SER A 371 1.03 -1.18 -7.57
C SER A 371 0.55 -1.23 -6.13
N LEU A 372 1.06 -2.20 -5.37
CA LEU A 372 0.74 -2.36 -3.95
C LEU A 372 1.85 -1.77 -3.07
N VAL A 373 1.49 -0.91 -2.12
CA VAL A 373 2.36 -0.46 -1.04
C VAL A 373 1.94 -1.14 0.25
N THR A 374 2.89 -1.79 0.91
CA THR A 374 2.65 -2.60 2.12
C THR A 374 3.35 -1.98 3.32
N ALA A 375 2.60 -1.80 4.42
CA ALA A 375 3.11 -1.45 5.73
C ALA A 375 3.12 -2.69 6.64
N SER A 376 4.27 -3.01 7.23
CA SER A 376 4.47 -4.24 8.04
C SER A 376 5.17 -3.96 9.36
N ILE A 377 4.75 -4.67 10.41
CA ILE A 377 5.41 -4.62 11.73
C ILE A 377 6.75 -5.36 11.67
N VAL A 378 7.81 -4.72 12.17
CA VAL A 378 9.11 -5.37 12.41
C VAL A 378 9.06 -6.03 13.78
N VAL A 379 8.51 -7.25 13.83
CA VAL A 379 8.18 -7.98 15.07
C VAL A 379 9.33 -8.01 16.09
N ALA A 380 10.56 -8.27 15.64
CA ALA A 380 11.72 -8.37 16.54
C ALA A 380 12.16 -7.03 17.18
N GLN A 381 11.65 -5.90 16.70
CA GLN A 381 11.96 -4.55 17.19
C GLN A 381 10.71 -3.81 17.69
N SER A 382 9.60 -4.53 17.84
CA SER A 382 8.32 -3.94 18.20
C SER A 382 7.78 -4.58 19.47
N ASP A 383 6.88 -3.87 20.12
CA ASP A 383 6.12 -4.41 21.23
C ASP A 383 5.45 -5.77 20.87
N PRO A 384 5.58 -6.81 21.70
CA PRO A 384 5.00 -8.13 21.43
C PRO A 384 3.49 -8.12 21.16
N MET A 385 2.76 -7.12 21.68
CA MET A 385 1.33 -6.95 21.40
C MET A 385 1.03 -6.82 19.90
N TYR A 386 1.95 -6.24 19.12
CA TYR A 386 1.84 -6.12 17.66
C TYR A 386 2.43 -7.32 16.90
N GLY A 387 2.94 -8.34 17.60
CA GLY A 387 3.63 -9.47 16.99
C GLY A 387 2.76 -10.35 16.07
N SER A 388 1.43 -10.22 16.16
CA SER A 388 0.46 -10.91 15.29
C SER A 388 -0.37 -9.97 14.41
N ALA A 389 -0.09 -8.67 14.43
CA ALA A 389 -0.81 -7.70 13.60
C ALA A 389 -0.52 -7.96 12.11
N ALA A 390 -1.58 -7.99 11.31
CA ALA A 390 -1.47 -8.17 9.87
C ALA A 390 -0.80 -6.94 9.21
N ALA A 391 -0.16 -7.17 8.07
CA ALA A 391 0.29 -6.07 7.22
C ALA A 391 -0.92 -5.27 6.71
N ALA A 392 -0.75 -3.96 6.56
CA ALA A 392 -1.73 -3.10 5.91
C ALA A 392 -1.27 -2.78 4.50
N GLU A 393 -2.21 -2.73 3.56
CA GLU A 393 -1.95 -2.57 2.14
C GLU A 393 -2.68 -1.37 1.58
N LEU A 394 -2.05 -0.68 0.64
CA LEU A 394 -2.56 0.46 -0.09
C LEU A 394 -2.27 0.26 -1.58
N THR A 395 -3.29 0.43 -2.42
CA THR A 395 -3.10 0.44 -3.88
C THR A 395 -2.72 1.84 -4.35
N VAL A 396 -1.75 1.92 -5.25
CA VAL A 396 -1.25 3.15 -5.86
C VAL A 396 -1.36 3.01 -7.36
N SER A 397 -2.00 3.98 -8.03
CA SER A 397 -2.03 4.04 -9.50
C SER A 397 -0.87 4.93 -9.97
N THR A 398 -0.02 4.41 -10.84
CA THR A 398 0.98 5.17 -11.57
C THR A 398 0.44 5.44 -12.97
N THR A 399 0.42 6.70 -13.41
CA THR A 399 0.02 7.03 -14.78
C THR A 399 1.21 7.03 -15.71
N ASP A 400 1.04 6.32 -16.83
CA ASP A 400 2.05 6.13 -17.88
C ASP A 400 2.31 7.44 -18.64
N ASN A 401 3.59 7.80 -18.82
CA ASN A 401 4.00 8.95 -19.63
C ASN A 401 4.75 8.58 -20.91
N ASP A 402 4.93 7.29 -21.20
CA ASP A 402 5.61 6.80 -22.37
C ASP A 402 4.72 6.80 -23.62
N MET A 403 5.37 6.94 -24.78
CA MET A 403 4.72 7.00 -26.08
C MET A 403 5.20 5.85 -26.96
N PRO A 404 4.29 5.20 -27.73
CA PRO A 404 4.67 4.07 -28.57
C PRO A 404 5.61 4.50 -29.71
N LEU A 405 6.78 3.87 -29.80
CA LEU A 405 7.84 4.23 -30.76
C LEU A 405 7.55 3.89 -32.23
N ASN A 406 6.48 3.14 -32.49
CA ASN A 406 6.01 2.83 -33.84
C ASN A 406 5.00 3.85 -34.38
N VAL A 407 4.73 4.95 -33.66
CA VAL A 407 3.89 6.06 -34.10
C VAL A 407 4.72 7.32 -34.22
N VAL A 408 4.83 7.87 -35.44
CA VAL A 408 5.53 9.14 -35.67
C VAL A 408 4.62 10.29 -35.25
N THR A 409 5.07 11.12 -34.32
CA THR A 409 4.28 12.20 -33.72
C THR A 409 4.89 13.60 -33.91
N THR A 410 6.09 13.68 -34.50
CA THR A 410 6.75 14.96 -34.76
C THR A 410 7.13 15.16 -36.23
N VAL A 411 7.31 16.43 -36.60
CA VAL A 411 7.77 16.85 -37.94
C VAL A 411 9.29 16.95 -38.04
N PHE A 412 9.98 16.92 -36.89
CA PHE A 412 11.42 17.04 -36.83
C PHE A 412 12.10 15.75 -37.32
N ASP A 413 13.27 15.91 -37.92
CA ASP A 413 14.16 14.82 -38.29
C ASP A 413 15.30 14.77 -37.27
N GLU A 414 15.14 13.92 -36.26
CA GLU A 414 16.07 13.79 -35.14
C GLU A 414 16.47 12.33 -34.89
N ASN A 415 17.47 12.16 -34.04
CA ASN A 415 18.03 10.88 -33.66
C ASN A 415 18.81 11.11 -32.36
N ASP A 416 18.09 11.33 -31.28
CA ASP A 416 18.67 11.60 -29.96
C ASP A 416 18.65 10.39 -29.02
N ALA A 417 18.07 9.28 -29.49
CA ALA A 417 17.88 8.04 -28.74
C ALA A 417 17.02 8.20 -27.46
N ASN A 418 16.25 9.28 -27.36
CA ASN A 418 15.27 9.52 -26.31
C ASN A 418 13.96 10.13 -26.85
N PRO A 419 13.10 9.31 -27.48
CA PRO A 419 11.80 9.74 -28.03
C PRO A 419 10.82 10.37 -27.03
N ALA A 420 11.13 10.32 -25.72
CA ALA A 420 10.31 10.85 -24.62
C ALA A 420 10.71 12.27 -24.17
N ASP A 421 11.66 12.96 -24.82
CA ASP A 421 12.16 14.29 -24.37
C ASP A 421 11.15 15.45 -24.56
N GLY A 422 9.94 15.15 -25.06
CA GLY A 422 8.86 16.10 -25.28
C GLY A 422 8.79 16.71 -26.68
N THR A 423 9.72 16.40 -27.59
CA THR A 423 9.63 16.81 -29.01
C THR A 423 8.83 15.82 -29.88
N GLY A 424 8.58 14.61 -29.39
CA GLY A 424 7.82 13.53 -30.04
C GLY A 424 8.71 12.53 -30.79
N VAL A 425 8.11 11.51 -31.39
CA VAL A 425 8.83 10.44 -32.11
C VAL A 425 8.99 10.84 -33.58
N SER A 426 10.22 10.96 -34.08
CA SER A 426 10.48 11.23 -35.49
C SER A 426 10.40 9.98 -36.36
N LEU A 427 10.25 10.17 -37.69
CA LEU A 427 10.26 9.05 -38.65
C LEU A 427 11.59 8.28 -38.61
N ARG A 428 12.70 8.98 -38.36
CA ARG A 428 14.02 8.35 -38.29
C ARG A 428 14.14 7.44 -37.08
N GLU A 429 13.67 7.90 -35.92
CA GLU A 429 13.66 7.10 -34.69
C GLU A 429 12.74 5.89 -34.80
N ALA A 430 11.53 6.07 -35.34
CA ALA A 430 10.60 4.96 -35.55
C ALA A 430 11.19 3.88 -36.46
N ILE A 431 11.91 4.27 -37.52
CA ILE A 431 12.58 3.32 -38.43
C ILE A 431 13.81 2.68 -37.77
N GLN A 432 14.58 3.42 -36.97
CA GLN A 432 15.70 2.86 -36.21
C GLN A 432 15.25 1.86 -35.17
N TRP A 433 14.13 2.13 -34.50
CA TRP A 433 13.45 1.20 -33.62
C TRP A 433 13.09 -0.07 -34.39
N ALA A 434 12.36 0.04 -35.51
CA ALA A 434 11.98 -1.11 -36.34
C ALA A 434 13.21 -1.94 -36.79
N ASN A 435 14.27 -1.29 -37.26
CA ASN A 435 15.51 -1.98 -37.64
C ASN A 435 16.16 -2.81 -36.52
N SER A 436 15.88 -2.47 -35.25
CA SER A 436 16.38 -3.19 -34.08
C SER A 436 15.40 -4.25 -33.54
N HIS A 437 14.20 -4.39 -34.14
CA HIS A 437 13.12 -5.27 -33.69
C HIS A 437 12.74 -6.29 -34.78
N PRO A 438 13.45 -7.44 -34.85
CA PRO A 438 13.23 -8.42 -35.91
C PRO A 438 11.78 -8.88 -35.99
N GLY A 439 11.11 -8.63 -37.12
CA GLY A 439 9.83 -9.26 -37.40
C GLY A 439 8.76 -8.37 -37.98
N GLY A 440 9.01 -7.67 -39.08
CA GLY A 440 7.92 -7.15 -39.91
C GLY A 440 7.08 -6.11 -39.19
N ASP A 441 7.65 -4.93 -38.96
CA ASP A 441 7.02 -3.88 -38.19
C ASP A 441 6.04 -3.02 -39.01
N GLN A 442 5.14 -2.34 -38.31
CA GLN A 442 4.31 -1.30 -38.89
C GLN A 442 4.53 0.03 -38.16
N ILE A 443 4.94 1.05 -38.91
CA ILE A 443 5.02 2.45 -38.48
C ILE A 443 3.78 3.19 -39.00
N THR A 444 3.12 3.93 -38.12
CA THR A 444 2.00 4.82 -38.46
C THR A 444 2.41 6.27 -38.28
N ILE A 445 2.01 7.15 -39.21
CA ILE A 445 2.21 8.59 -39.04
C ILE A 445 0.96 9.20 -38.42
N ASP A 446 1.09 9.87 -37.27
CA ASP A 446 -0.02 10.54 -36.60
C ASP A 446 -0.68 11.57 -37.52
N GLY A 447 -2.01 11.68 -37.44
CA GLY A 447 -2.79 12.54 -38.33
C GLY A 447 -2.51 14.04 -38.17
N ASN A 448 -1.87 14.45 -37.08
CA ASN A 448 -1.46 15.82 -36.82
C ASN A 448 -0.04 16.14 -37.33
N VAL A 449 0.73 15.14 -37.74
CA VAL A 449 2.05 15.34 -38.35
C VAL A 449 1.87 15.79 -39.79
N SER A 450 2.44 16.96 -40.09
CA SER A 450 2.35 17.58 -41.42
C SER A 450 3.52 17.13 -42.32
N ALA A 451 4.24 18.06 -42.95
CA ALA A 451 5.39 17.73 -43.77
C ALA A 451 6.64 17.50 -42.90
N MET A 452 7.21 16.31 -42.98
CA MET A 452 8.49 15.95 -42.37
C MET A 452 9.62 16.32 -43.33
N PHE A 453 10.57 17.13 -42.86
CA PHE A 453 11.73 17.57 -43.65
C PHE A 453 12.98 16.83 -43.21
N LEU A 454 13.54 16.00 -44.09
CA LEU A 454 14.79 15.30 -43.78
C LEU A 454 15.97 16.29 -43.84
N THR A 455 16.72 16.34 -42.75
CA THR A 455 17.89 17.21 -42.56
C THR A 455 19.15 16.42 -42.19
N LEU A 456 19.00 15.18 -41.74
CA LEU A 456 20.09 14.29 -41.33
C LEU A 456 20.49 13.28 -42.43
N GLY A 457 19.94 13.45 -43.64
CA GLY A 457 20.23 12.61 -44.80
C GLY A 457 19.23 11.47 -44.98
N GLN A 458 19.61 10.47 -45.78
CA GLN A 458 18.75 9.30 -46.04
C GLN A 458 18.51 8.49 -44.76
N ILE A 459 17.40 7.75 -44.74
CA ILE A 459 17.08 6.79 -43.68
C ILE A 459 17.28 5.37 -44.22
N GLU A 460 18.02 4.56 -43.47
CA GLU A 460 18.27 3.15 -43.83
C GLU A 460 17.17 2.25 -43.26
N ILE A 461 16.70 1.30 -44.07
CA ILE A 461 15.75 0.26 -43.68
C ILE A 461 16.43 -1.08 -43.92
N THR A 462 16.64 -1.85 -42.85
CA THR A 462 17.41 -3.10 -42.87
C THR A 462 16.54 -4.35 -42.71
N GLU A 463 15.23 -4.17 -42.51
CA GLU A 463 14.29 -5.26 -42.26
C GLU A 463 12.93 -5.09 -42.95
N THR A 464 11.99 -5.98 -42.66
CA THR A 464 10.65 -5.90 -43.25
C THR A 464 9.86 -4.81 -42.56
N LEU A 465 9.33 -3.86 -43.32
CA LEU A 465 8.68 -2.68 -42.75
C LEU A 465 7.45 -2.24 -43.55
N SER A 466 6.40 -1.86 -42.84
CA SER A 466 5.24 -1.16 -43.38
C SER A 466 5.17 0.26 -42.83
N ILE A 467 5.05 1.28 -43.68
CA ILE A 467 4.83 2.67 -43.28
C ILE A 467 3.48 3.15 -43.82
N VAL A 468 2.60 3.59 -42.94
CA VAL A 468 1.23 4.04 -43.27
C VAL A 468 1.03 5.50 -42.89
N GLY A 469 0.75 6.34 -43.88
CA GLY A 469 0.37 7.74 -43.68
C GLY A 469 -1.15 7.95 -43.57
N ASN A 470 -1.56 9.21 -43.47
CA ASN A 470 -2.95 9.66 -43.42
C ASN A 470 -3.39 10.34 -44.74
N GLY A 471 -2.88 9.83 -45.86
CA GLY A 471 -3.14 10.31 -47.21
C GLY A 471 -2.01 11.18 -47.75
N ALA A 472 -1.67 11.03 -49.04
CA ALA A 472 -0.56 11.73 -49.69
C ALA A 472 -0.66 13.28 -49.72
N ALA A 473 -1.84 13.83 -49.42
CA ALA A 473 -2.01 15.27 -49.25
C ALA A 473 -1.55 15.76 -47.86
N ASN A 474 -1.62 14.89 -46.85
CA ASN A 474 -1.40 15.21 -45.44
C ASN A 474 -0.03 14.71 -44.96
N THR A 475 0.37 13.49 -45.34
CA THR A 475 1.64 12.89 -44.96
C THR A 475 2.68 13.09 -46.07
N ILE A 476 3.65 13.97 -45.80
CA ILE A 476 4.71 14.33 -46.76
C ILE A 476 6.07 14.07 -46.14
N ILE A 477 6.89 13.27 -46.82
CA ILE A 477 8.31 13.08 -46.53
C ILE A 477 9.09 13.86 -47.59
N ASP A 478 9.74 14.93 -47.19
CA ASP A 478 10.47 15.85 -48.08
C ASP A 478 11.97 15.78 -47.76
N ALA A 479 12.79 15.32 -48.72
CA ALA A 479 14.23 15.30 -48.53
C ALA A 479 14.91 16.67 -48.73
N ASN A 480 14.14 17.71 -49.01
CA ASN A 480 14.58 19.08 -49.15
C ASN A 480 15.70 19.27 -50.20
N ASN A 481 15.76 18.39 -51.22
CA ASN A 481 16.83 18.34 -52.21
C ASN A 481 18.24 18.10 -51.62
N THR A 482 18.33 17.53 -50.42
CA THR A 482 19.61 17.34 -49.71
C THR A 482 20.11 15.90 -49.73
N SER A 483 19.21 14.92 -49.90
CA SER A 483 19.53 13.50 -49.78
C SER A 483 18.49 12.63 -50.48
N ARG A 484 18.82 11.33 -50.60
CA ARG A 484 17.82 10.29 -50.86
C ARG A 484 16.90 10.18 -49.64
N ILE A 485 15.65 9.74 -49.82
CA ILE A 485 14.75 9.49 -48.68
C ILE A 485 15.07 8.16 -48.00
N PHE A 486 14.91 7.03 -48.70
CA PHE A 486 15.12 5.68 -48.15
C PHE A 486 16.16 4.88 -48.90
N LYS A 487 17.04 4.19 -48.15
CA LYS A 487 17.89 3.10 -48.65
C LYS A 487 17.50 1.80 -47.96
N VAL A 488 16.95 0.86 -48.73
CA VAL A 488 16.43 -0.41 -48.22
C VAL A 488 17.42 -1.52 -48.55
N THR A 489 17.97 -2.19 -47.55
CA THR A 489 18.99 -3.23 -47.70
C THR A 489 18.53 -4.61 -47.26
N GLY A 490 17.38 -4.72 -46.59
CA GLY A 490 16.77 -5.99 -46.19
C GLY A 490 15.24 -5.92 -46.14
N GLY A 491 14.60 -7.09 -46.13
CA GLY A 491 13.15 -7.24 -45.95
C GLY A 491 12.27 -6.75 -47.10
N ASP A 492 10.95 -6.84 -46.88
CA ASP A 492 9.94 -6.20 -47.74
C ASP A 492 9.68 -4.75 -47.26
N LEU A 493 9.38 -3.82 -48.16
CA LEU A 493 8.93 -2.47 -47.79
C LEU A 493 7.54 -2.22 -48.35
N SER A 494 6.59 -1.93 -47.48
CA SER A 494 5.24 -1.48 -47.86
C SER A 494 5.04 -0.02 -47.49
N LEU A 495 4.70 0.82 -48.47
CA LEU A 495 4.37 2.23 -48.27
C LEU A 495 2.93 2.48 -48.69
N LYS A 496 2.18 3.17 -47.82
CA LYS A 496 0.78 3.47 -48.07
C LYS A 496 0.39 4.90 -47.68
N ASP A 497 -0.45 5.53 -48.50
CA ASP A 497 -1.15 6.78 -48.17
C ASP A 497 -0.21 7.94 -47.79
N LEU A 498 0.90 8.10 -48.52
CA LEU A 498 1.92 9.14 -48.26
C LEU A 498 2.51 9.72 -49.54
N LYS A 499 3.23 10.84 -49.41
CA LYS A 499 3.97 11.49 -50.49
C LYS A 499 5.45 11.59 -50.15
N MET A 500 6.29 11.30 -51.13
CA MET A 500 7.75 11.38 -51.07
C MET A 500 8.24 12.35 -52.14
N GLN A 501 8.93 13.42 -51.73
CA GLN A 501 9.30 14.48 -52.66
C GLN A 501 10.70 15.05 -52.45
N ASN A 502 11.20 15.67 -53.52
CA ASN A 502 12.48 16.38 -53.55
C ASN A 502 13.67 15.53 -53.08
N GLY A 503 13.58 14.20 -53.21
CA GLY A 503 14.69 13.27 -53.02
C GLY A 503 15.76 13.45 -54.08
N VAL A 504 17.04 13.49 -53.69
CA VAL A 504 18.18 13.69 -54.59
C VAL A 504 19.28 12.68 -54.26
N THR A 505 19.76 11.93 -55.25
CA THR A 505 20.98 11.11 -55.07
C THR A 505 22.20 12.00 -54.84
N THR A 506 23.06 11.66 -53.89
CA THR A 506 24.31 12.37 -53.60
C THR A 506 25.24 12.40 -54.81
N VAL A 507 25.79 13.58 -55.12
CA VAL A 507 26.64 13.79 -56.31
C VAL A 507 27.95 12.99 -56.18
N GLY A 508 28.21 12.07 -57.12
CA GLY A 508 29.47 11.33 -57.22
C GLY A 508 29.38 9.81 -57.02
N GLU A 509 28.21 9.29 -56.69
CA GLU A 509 27.98 7.85 -56.50
C GLU A 509 27.57 7.17 -57.82
N ILE A 510 28.49 6.44 -58.41
CA ILE A 510 28.23 5.61 -59.60
C ILE A 510 27.49 4.36 -59.13
N GLY A 511 26.30 4.09 -59.67
CA GLY A 511 25.50 2.88 -59.35
C GLY A 511 24.48 3.05 -58.21
N GLU A 512 24.22 4.27 -57.76
CA GLU A 512 23.35 4.58 -56.63
C GLU A 512 22.06 5.28 -57.10
N GLY A 513 21.17 4.52 -57.75
CA GLY A 513 19.89 5.01 -58.28
C GLY A 513 18.83 5.35 -57.22
N GLY A 514 17.70 5.92 -57.65
CA GLY A 514 16.55 6.18 -56.79
C GLY A 514 16.69 7.43 -55.92
N GLY A 515 16.17 8.56 -56.39
CA GLY A 515 16.20 9.82 -55.63
C GLY A 515 15.31 9.79 -54.38
N ALA A 516 14.19 9.06 -54.41
CA ALA A 516 13.37 8.79 -53.23
C ALA A 516 13.78 7.48 -52.57
N ILE A 517 13.73 6.36 -53.30
CA ILE A 517 13.95 5.02 -52.75
C ILE A 517 15.01 4.30 -53.59
N GLN A 518 16.04 3.82 -52.91
CA GLN A 518 16.91 2.78 -53.42
C GLN A 518 16.59 1.47 -52.70
N PHE A 519 16.04 0.50 -53.43
CA PHE A 519 15.66 -0.80 -52.91
C PHE A 519 16.66 -1.86 -53.36
N LEU A 520 17.50 -2.32 -52.43
CA LEU A 520 18.57 -3.31 -52.64
C LEU A 520 18.25 -4.68 -52.01
N SER A 521 17.06 -4.83 -51.44
CA SER A 521 16.56 -6.11 -50.91
C SER A 521 16.08 -7.02 -52.05
N SER A 522 16.16 -8.34 -51.83
CA SER A 522 15.54 -9.34 -52.71
C SER A 522 14.03 -9.52 -52.44
N GLY A 523 13.49 -8.78 -51.47
CA GLY A 523 12.07 -8.76 -51.11
C GLY A 523 11.21 -7.96 -52.08
N SER A 524 10.07 -7.49 -51.57
CA SER A 524 9.04 -6.78 -52.33
C SER A 524 8.89 -5.34 -51.86
N LEU A 525 8.92 -4.40 -52.81
CA LEU A 525 8.54 -3.02 -52.62
C LEU A 525 7.08 -2.84 -53.04
N LEU A 526 6.18 -2.68 -52.06
CA LEU A 526 4.77 -2.39 -52.27
C LEU A 526 4.50 -0.91 -52.08
N LEU A 527 3.91 -0.27 -53.09
CA LEU A 527 3.51 1.12 -53.09
C LEU A 527 2.00 1.17 -53.37
N ASP A 528 1.20 1.52 -52.36
CA ASP A 528 -0.26 1.64 -52.48
C ASP A 528 -0.69 3.07 -52.18
N THR A 529 -1.23 3.77 -53.19
CA THR A 529 -1.74 5.14 -53.01
C THR A 529 -0.62 6.11 -52.56
N VAL A 530 0.59 5.93 -53.10
CA VAL A 530 1.78 6.74 -52.81
C VAL A 530 2.06 7.75 -53.93
N GLN A 531 2.55 8.94 -53.59
CA GLN A 531 2.97 9.95 -54.56
C GLN A 531 4.49 10.19 -54.51
N PHE A 532 5.16 10.13 -55.66
CA PHE A 532 6.57 10.48 -55.85
C PHE A 532 6.67 11.73 -56.71
N VAL A 533 7.12 12.84 -56.11
CA VAL A 533 7.10 14.16 -56.77
C VAL A 533 8.48 14.81 -56.78
N ASN A 534 8.95 15.25 -57.96
CA ASN A 534 10.20 16.01 -58.11
C ASN A 534 11.45 15.31 -57.56
N ASN A 535 11.51 13.98 -57.56
CA ASN A 535 12.71 13.26 -57.14
C ASN A 535 13.72 13.19 -58.29
N LEU A 536 15.01 13.26 -57.97
CA LEU A 536 16.11 13.40 -58.90
C LEU A 536 17.21 12.37 -58.62
N THR A 537 17.59 11.62 -59.64
CA THR A 537 18.87 10.93 -59.70
C THR A 537 19.81 11.71 -60.60
N ALA A 538 21.04 11.99 -60.16
CA ALA A 538 21.94 12.95 -60.81
C ALA A 538 23.28 12.37 -61.32
N ALA A 539 23.56 11.09 -61.06
CA ALA A 539 24.83 10.45 -61.41
C ALA A 539 24.73 9.54 -62.64
N SER A 540 25.81 9.47 -63.43
CA SER A 540 25.94 8.47 -64.51
C SER A 540 25.92 7.05 -63.95
N SER A 541 25.32 6.12 -64.70
CA SER A 541 25.08 4.72 -64.33
C SER A 541 24.19 4.53 -63.10
N SER A 542 23.41 5.55 -62.73
CA SER A 542 22.48 5.51 -61.60
C SER A 542 21.05 5.70 -62.12
N ALA A 543 20.25 4.64 -62.12
CA ALA A 543 18.95 4.60 -62.77
C ALA A 543 17.78 4.91 -61.81
N GLY A 544 16.59 5.22 -62.34
CA GLY A 544 15.37 5.41 -61.55
C GLY A 544 15.28 6.76 -60.83
N GLY A 545 14.62 7.74 -61.44
CA GLY A 545 14.58 9.11 -60.90
C GLY A 545 14.01 9.20 -59.47
N ALA A 546 12.92 8.48 -59.22
CA ALA A 546 12.33 8.32 -57.89
C ALA A 546 12.71 7.01 -57.23
N VAL A 547 12.52 5.89 -57.94
CA VAL A 547 12.64 4.54 -57.36
C VAL A 547 13.61 3.71 -58.22
N TYR A 548 14.59 3.13 -57.56
CA TYR A 548 15.45 2.08 -58.10
C TYR A 548 15.20 0.79 -57.33
N VAL A 549 14.95 -0.31 -58.04
CA VAL A 549 14.82 -1.67 -57.49
C VAL A 549 15.92 -2.54 -58.09
N GLY A 550 16.84 -2.97 -57.25
CA GLY A 550 17.97 -3.83 -57.62
C GLY A 550 17.91 -5.20 -56.96
N SER A 551 19.03 -5.94 -57.03
CA SER A 551 19.23 -7.23 -56.33
C SER A 551 18.18 -8.31 -56.61
N GLY A 552 17.45 -8.23 -57.72
CA GLY A 552 16.36 -9.16 -58.05
C GLY A 552 15.07 -8.94 -57.23
N GLY A 553 14.94 -7.82 -56.52
CA GLY A 553 13.73 -7.45 -55.78
C GLY A 553 12.53 -7.19 -56.68
N SER A 554 11.33 -7.21 -56.11
CA SER A 554 10.08 -6.99 -56.85
C SER A 554 9.44 -5.64 -56.54
N LEU A 555 8.74 -5.06 -57.52
CA LEU A 555 7.96 -3.82 -57.38
C LEU A 555 6.48 -4.09 -57.61
N MET A 556 5.63 -3.63 -56.70
CA MET A 556 4.19 -3.52 -56.90
C MET A 556 3.73 -2.09 -56.63
N ALA A 557 3.37 -1.35 -57.68
CA ALA A 557 2.87 0.01 -57.57
C ALA A 557 1.40 0.08 -57.98
N VAL A 558 0.52 0.36 -57.03
CA VAL A 558 -0.94 0.39 -57.21
C VAL A 558 -1.49 1.76 -56.81
N ASN A 559 -2.41 2.30 -57.62
CA ASN A 559 -3.10 3.58 -57.35
C ASN A 559 -2.16 4.75 -57.05
N SER A 560 -0.91 4.69 -57.52
CA SER A 560 0.15 5.60 -57.14
C SER A 560 0.39 6.67 -58.20
N VAL A 561 1.17 7.70 -57.88
CA VAL A 561 1.52 8.78 -58.82
C VAL A 561 3.01 9.01 -58.82
N PHE A 562 3.62 9.06 -60.00
CA PHE A 562 4.99 9.48 -60.23
C PHE A 562 4.96 10.74 -61.11
N GLN A 563 5.29 11.88 -60.51
CA GLN A 563 5.20 13.17 -61.17
C GLN A 563 6.54 13.92 -61.17
N SER A 564 6.94 14.40 -62.35
CA SER A 564 8.11 15.28 -62.51
C SER A 564 9.42 14.73 -61.96
N ASN A 565 9.55 13.40 -61.87
CA ASN A 565 10.80 12.77 -61.45
C ASN A 565 11.81 12.76 -62.61
N VAL A 566 13.09 12.81 -62.27
CA VAL A 566 14.18 13.06 -63.22
C VAL A 566 15.34 12.10 -62.98
N THR A 567 15.85 11.52 -64.05
CA THR A 567 17.17 10.87 -64.05
C THR A 567 18.10 11.66 -64.96
N LEU A 568 19.22 12.14 -64.42
CA LEU A 568 20.30 12.82 -65.15
C LEU A 568 21.57 11.96 -65.06
N GLY A 569 22.18 11.64 -66.20
CA GLY A 569 23.43 10.91 -66.25
C GLY A 569 23.53 9.98 -67.47
N ASP A 570 24.76 9.68 -67.88
CA ASP A 570 25.01 8.71 -68.95
C ASP A 570 24.77 7.28 -68.45
N ASN A 571 24.26 6.38 -69.28
CA ASN A 571 23.88 5.01 -68.90
C ASN A 571 22.87 4.95 -67.74
N ALA A 572 21.97 5.94 -67.61
CA ALA A 572 21.05 6.08 -66.49
C ALA A 572 19.58 6.08 -66.94
N SER A 573 18.94 4.91 -66.95
CA SER A 573 17.58 4.73 -67.49
C SER A 573 16.48 4.93 -66.43
N GLY A 574 15.23 5.09 -66.87
CA GLY A 574 14.04 5.11 -66.00
C GLY A 574 13.81 6.43 -65.30
N GLY A 575 13.09 7.36 -65.96
CA GLY A 575 12.92 8.74 -65.48
C GLY A 575 12.18 8.85 -64.14
N ALA A 576 11.37 7.86 -63.78
CA ALA A 576 10.80 7.72 -62.44
C ALA A 576 11.19 6.40 -61.79
N VAL A 577 11.06 5.28 -62.51
CA VAL A 577 11.23 3.93 -61.96
C VAL A 577 12.23 3.14 -62.80
N PHE A 578 13.15 2.45 -62.12
CA PHE A 578 14.02 1.44 -62.71
C PHE A 578 13.95 0.13 -61.92
N VAL A 579 13.91 -1.01 -62.60
CA VAL A 579 13.89 -2.36 -61.99
C VAL A 579 14.94 -3.26 -62.65
N GLU A 580 15.79 -3.91 -61.85
CA GLU A 580 16.89 -4.76 -62.31
C GLU A 580 16.78 -6.20 -61.77
N GLY A 581 16.75 -7.18 -62.68
CA GLY A 581 16.79 -8.62 -62.38
C GLY A 581 15.54 -9.24 -61.73
N GLY A 582 14.49 -8.44 -61.46
CA GLY A 582 13.32 -8.84 -60.67
C GLY A 582 12.00 -8.81 -61.43
N THR A 583 10.89 -8.66 -60.70
CA THR A 583 9.55 -8.51 -61.30
C THR A 583 8.89 -7.18 -60.97
N PHE A 584 8.06 -6.66 -61.88
CA PHE A 584 7.27 -5.46 -61.61
C PHE A 584 5.79 -5.60 -61.98
N THR A 585 4.90 -5.08 -61.14
CA THR A 585 3.48 -4.89 -61.44
C THR A 585 3.12 -3.46 -61.16
N ILE A 586 2.68 -2.74 -62.19
CA ILE A 586 2.22 -1.36 -62.08
C ILE A 586 0.75 -1.32 -62.49
N GLN A 587 -0.13 -0.97 -61.56
CA GLN A 587 -1.57 -0.99 -61.78
C GLN A 587 -2.23 0.33 -61.38
N ASN A 588 -3.10 0.87 -62.23
CA ASN A 588 -3.87 2.09 -61.94
C ASN A 588 -3.01 3.28 -61.48
N THR A 589 -1.78 3.37 -61.97
CA THR A 589 -0.80 4.36 -61.55
C THR A 589 -0.71 5.48 -62.59
N ILE A 590 -0.30 6.68 -62.20
CA ILE A 590 -0.09 7.81 -63.11
C ILE A 590 1.39 8.15 -63.17
N PHE A 591 1.94 8.22 -64.38
CA PHE A 591 3.27 8.77 -64.66
C PHE A 591 3.10 10.05 -65.47
N LEU A 592 3.42 11.20 -64.87
CA LEU A 592 3.22 12.52 -65.46
C LEU A 592 4.53 13.32 -65.49
N GLY A 593 5.00 13.69 -66.68
CA GLY A 593 6.09 14.64 -66.83
C GLY A 593 7.46 14.15 -66.33
N ASN A 594 7.64 12.84 -66.17
CA ASN A 594 8.93 12.28 -65.77
C ASN A 594 9.92 12.29 -66.95
N ARG A 595 11.22 12.34 -66.68
CA ARG A 595 12.20 12.36 -67.77
C ARG A 595 13.55 11.73 -67.46
N THR A 596 14.20 11.25 -68.50
CA THR A 596 15.63 10.90 -68.49
C THR A 596 16.44 11.88 -69.35
N GLU A 597 17.65 12.23 -68.94
CA GLU A 597 18.58 13.04 -69.72
C GLU A 597 20.04 12.54 -69.59
N GLY A 598 20.67 12.18 -70.72
CA GLY A 598 22.03 11.61 -70.76
C GLY A 598 22.26 10.70 -71.98
N ILE A 599 23.52 10.35 -72.27
CA ILE A 599 23.88 9.39 -73.32
C ILE A 599 23.48 7.98 -72.86
N ASP A 600 22.93 7.14 -73.73
CA ASP A 600 22.50 5.76 -73.39
C ASP A 600 21.47 5.68 -72.23
N ALA A 601 20.64 6.72 -72.06
CA ALA A 601 19.70 6.88 -70.94
C ALA A 601 18.22 6.73 -71.37
N GLY A 602 17.72 5.51 -71.47
CA GLY A 602 16.37 5.20 -71.97
C GLY A 602 15.23 5.27 -70.94
N GLY A 603 13.99 5.34 -71.43
CA GLY A 603 12.78 5.16 -70.62
C GLY A 603 12.38 6.35 -69.76
N GLY A 604 11.74 7.36 -70.35
CA GLY A 604 11.33 8.61 -69.67
C GLY A 604 10.40 8.46 -68.45
N ALA A 605 9.76 7.30 -68.25
CA ALA A 605 8.96 7.01 -67.05
C ALA A 605 9.46 5.76 -66.32
N VAL A 606 9.36 4.61 -67.00
CA VAL A 606 9.75 3.30 -66.46
C VAL A 606 10.77 2.68 -67.40
N ALA A 607 11.84 2.14 -66.82
CA ALA A 607 12.76 1.25 -67.51
C ALA A 607 12.98 -0.01 -66.65
N ALA A 608 13.36 -1.10 -67.29
CA ALA A 608 13.66 -2.34 -66.60
C ALA A 608 14.72 -3.13 -67.36
N ASP A 609 15.61 -3.79 -66.62
CA ASP A 609 16.66 -4.64 -67.17
C ASP A 609 16.63 -6.03 -66.54
N PHE A 610 16.86 -7.07 -67.35
CA PHE A 610 16.75 -8.48 -66.95
C PHE A 610 15.50 -8.84 -66.13
N SER A 611 14.39 -8.12 -66.33
CA SER A 611 13.19 -8.17 -65.49
C SER A 611 11.95 -8.56 -66.29
N SER A 612 10.91 -9.03 -65.60
CA SER A 612 9.60 -9.33 -66.21
C SER A 612 8.47 -8.66 -65.46
N GLY A 613 7.42 -8.20 -66.15
CA GLY A 613 6.38 -7.46 -65.47
C GLY A 613 5.21 -7.05 -66.33
N GLN A 614 4.25 -6.38 -65.70
CA GLN A 614 3.03 -5.89 -66.31
C GLN A 614 2.73 -4.44 -65.91
N ILE A 615 2.16 -3.70 -66.85
CA ILE A 615 1.61 -2.36 -66.62
C ILE A 615 0.15 -2.39 -67.09
N ALA A 616 -0.80 -2.11 -66.19
CA ALA A 616 -2.23 -2.23 -66.47
C ALA A 616 -3.03 -1.06 -65.87
N GLY A 617 -3.95 -0.47 -66.64
CA GLY A 617 -4.78 0.65 -66.15
C GLY A 617 -4.00 1.94 -65.82
N THR A 618 -2.74 2.04 -66.25
CA THR A 618 -1.82 3.13 -65.94
C THR A 618 -1.86 4.22 -67.00
N LEU A 619 -1.80 5.49 -66.58
CA LEU A 619 -1.66 6.65 -67.46
C LEU A 619 -0.18 7.03 -67.59
N LEU A 620 0.34 7.10 -68.82
CA LEU A 620 1.67 7.63 -69.13
C LEU A 620 1.49 8.91 -69.96
N GLN A 621 1.70 10.07 -69.34
CA GLN A 621 1.51 11.37 -69.95
C GLN A 621 2.76 12.24 -69.84
N ASP A 622 3.16 12.87 -70.94
CA ASP A 622 4.24 13.86 -71.02
C ASP A 622 5.61 13.39 -70.49
N ASN A 623 5.84 12.07 -70.47
CA ASN A 623 7.13 11.50 -70.09
C ASN A 623 8.06 11.44 -71.31
N PHE A 624 9.33 11.82 -71.16
CA PHE A 624 10.25 11.90 -72.30
C PHE A 624 11.71 11.56 -71.95
N THR A 625 12.49 11.25 -72.98
CA THR A 625 13.93 11.04 -72.90
C THR A 625 14.63 12.10 -73.74
N LYS A 626 15.72 12.67 -73.21
CA LYS A 626 16.53 13.69 -73.89
C LYS A 626 18.00 13.30 -73.87
N GLY A 627 18.51 12.76 -74.97
CA GLY A 627 19.91 12.30 -75.08
C GLY A 627 20.20 11.63 -76.42
N GLU A 628 21.48 11.40 -76.74
CA GLU A 628 21.87 10.56 -77.88
C GLU A 628 21.68 9.09 -77.49
N VAL A 629 20.96 8.35 -78.34
CA VAL A 629 20.67 6.91 -78.22
C VAL A 629 21.76 6.08 -78.87
#